data_AF-A0A5R9R226-F1
#
_entry.id   AF-A0A5R9R226-F1
#
_cell.length_a   1.000
_cell.length_b   1.000
_cell.length_c   1.000
_cell.angle_alpha   90.00
_cell.angle_beta   90.00
_cell.angle_gamma   90.00
#
_symmetry.space_group_name_H-M   'P 1'
#
loop_
_entity.id
_entity.type
_entity.pdbx_description
1 polymer ?
#
loop_
_entity_poly.entity_id
_entity_poly.type
_entity_poly.pdbx_seq_one_letter_code
_entity_poly.pdbx_strand_id
1 'polypeptide(L)'
;MSDIIRRDPRAEWIARNRLHPLHAAMQSAQGGETRWMGPNGVVRKNPHAVGFIGPNGVKRIDRSGGQQGTGGKRSSAPEVVQLPLVTVEQPAFFIAVVPDMVGGRLSSHDRDLLGLARKLAGSDGAVLAVVFGEHKESAFDTAGIDRLLQVEGNEYDGYAPEQRVLALRSANSQFAPRHWLLPDSRSGGGELGRRLAASLGERPATRVWQAEGERCVGRAGAGQQDLHRELPRLILAAAECAEPVSETRHEARAVELDSSVARNIPRIEDLGPVAVDPAQIPMAEAEFILSGGNGVKDWDLFHRAAVALGATEGASRVAVDDGHMPRARQVGATGTWVTARVYLAVGISGAIQHLQGIGSCDKVVAINLDPGCDMIKRADLSVIGDSTAILKALMALAEAHRNGAARDAA
;
A
#
# COMPACT_ATOMS: atom_id res chain seq x y z
N MET A 1 -21.85 -71.86 -3.02
CA MET A 1 -20.39 -71.93 -2.82
C MET A 1 -19.97 -70.59 -2.26
N SER A 2 -19.34 -70.62 -1.08
CA SER A 2 -19.07 -69.47 -0.22
C SER A 2 -18.22 -68.39 -0.89
N ASP A 3 -18.72 -67.15 -0.95
CA ASP A 3 -17.97 -65.94 -1.29
C ASP A 3 -17.00 -65.56 -0.16
N ILE A 4 -16.00 -66.42 0.08
CA ILE A 4 -14.87 -66.08 0.93
C ILE A 4 -13.97 -65.18 0.10
N ILE A 5 -14.06 -63.88 0.33
CA ILE A 5 -13.15 -62.87 -0.22
C ILE A 5 -11.74 -63.20 0.28
N ARG A 6 -10.94 -63.89 -0.54
CA ARG A 6 -9.51 -64.08 -0.28
C ARG A 6 -8.78 -62.76 -0.54
N ARG A 7 -8.43 -62.07 0.55
CA ARG A 7 -7.57 -60.88 0.50
C ARG A 7 -6.12 -61.32 0.35
N ASP A 8 -5.43 -60.81 -0.66
CA ASP A 8 -3.98 -60.99 -0.82
C ASP A 8 -3.25 -59.97 0.07
N PRO A 9 -2.60 -60.41 1.17
CA PRO A 9 -1.94 -59.50 2.11
C PRO A 9 -0.76 -58.75 1.47
N ARG A 10 -0.12 -59.33 0.46
CA ARG A 10 1.02 -58.71 -0.23
C ARG A 10 0.54 -57.55 -1.11
N ALA A 11 -0.56 -57.74 -1.82
CA ALA A 11 -1.19 -56.69 -2.60
C ALA A 11 -1.63 -55.53 -1.69
N GLU A 12 -2.30 -55.81 -0.57
CA GLU A 12 -2.72 -54.74 0.37
C GLU A 12 -1.54 -53.97 0.96
N TRP A 13 -0.42 -54.64 1.24
CA TRP A 13 0.78 -53.98 1.75
C TRP A 13 1.42 -53.04 0.71
N ILE A 14 1.52 -53.48 -0.54
CA ILE A 14 2.03 -52.67 -1.65
C ILE A 14 1.12 -51.45 -1.90
N ALA A 15 -0.20 -51.63 -1.80
CA ALA A 15 -1.17 -50.53 -1.93
C ALA A 15 -1.10 -49.51 -0.78
N ARG A 16 -0.57 -49.86 0.40
CA ARG A 16 -0.43 -48.93 1.54
C ARG A 16 0.93 -48.24 1.59
N ASN A 17 1.98 -48.88 1.08
CA ASN A 17 3.34 -48.35 1.15
C ASN A 17 3.67 -47.45 -0.06
N ARG A 18 3.58 -46.13 0.12
CA ARG A 18 3.84 -45.11 -0.92
C ARG A 18 5.27 -45.11 -1.47
N LEU A 19 6.22 -45.67 -0.72
CA LEU A 19 7.63 -45.76 -1.13
C LEU A 19 7.93 -47.07 -1.88
N HIS A 20 6.95 -47.98 -2.00
CA HIS A 20 7.14 -49.24 -2.69
C HIS A 20 7.15 -49.03 -4.22
N PRO A 21 8.11 -49.60 -4.98
CA PRO A 21 8.28 -49.35 -6.42
C PRO A 21 7.03 -49.65 -7.27
N LEU A 22 6.25 -50.65 -6.85
CA LEU A 22 5.03 -51.09 -7.54
C LEU A 22 3.76 -50.34 -7.11
N HIS A 23 3.86 -49.37 -6.19
CA HIS A 23 2.69 -48.67 -5.63
C HIS A 23 1.91 -47.88 -6.71
N ALA A 24 2.61 -47.18 -7.59
CA ALA A 24 2.00 -46.38 -8.65
C ALA A 24 1.27 -47.26 -9.69
N ALA A 25 1.90 -48.38 -10.10
CA ALA A 25 1.30 -49.33 -11.04
C ALA A 25 0.03 -50.00 -10.47
N MET A 26 0.01 -50.22 -9.15
CA MET A 26 -1.14 -50.82 -8.47
C MET A 26 -2.32 -49.86 -8.34
N GLN A 27 -2.08 -48.55 -8.18
CA GLN A 27 -3.14 -47.53 -8.24
C GLN A 27 -3.73 -47.39 -9.64
N SER A 28 -2.94 -47.53 -10.70
CA SER A 28 -3.45 -47.45 -12.07
C SER A 28 -4.28 -48.68 -12.49
N ALA A 29 -4.02 -49.85 -11.90
CA ALA A 29 -4.77 -51.08 -12.18
C ALA A 29 -6.14 -51.13 -11.49
N GLN A 30 -6.31 -50.44 -10.35
CA GLN A 30 -7.61 -50.21 -9.71
C GLN A 30 -8.31 -49.03 -10.40
N GLY A 31 -8.82 -49.28 -11.60
CA GLY A 31 -9.45 -48.25 -12.44
C GLY A 31 -10.45 -47.38 -11.68
N GLY A 32 -10.14 -46.08 -11.57
CA GLY A 32 -11.12 -45.01 -11.38
C GLY A 32 -12.05 -45.07 -10.16
N GLU A 33 -11.81 -45.93 -9.17
CA GLU A 33 -12.67 -46.00 -7.99
C GLU A 33 -12.45 -44.78 -7.09
N THR A 34 -13.24 -43.74 -7.36
CA THR A 34 -13.26 -42.47 -6.62
C THR A 34 -13.80 -42.63 -5.19
N ARG A 35 -14.33 -43.81 -4.83
CA ARG A 35 -14.83 -44.14 -3.50
C ARG A 35 -14.52 -45.60 -3.15
N TRP A 36 -13.99 -45.87 -1.95
CA TRP A 36 -13.79 -47.23 -1.43
C TRP A 36 -14.25 -47.33 0.02
N MET A 37 -14.66 -48.53 0.45
CA MET A 37 -15.08 -48.78 1.83
C MET A 37 -13.84 -48.99 2.71
N GLY A 38 -13.68 -48.18 3.75
CA GLY A 38 -12.60 -48.31 4.71
C GLY A 38 -12.76 -49.53 5.62
N PRO A 39 -11.70 -49.93 6.35
CA PRO A 39 -11.71 -51.09 7.25
C PRO A 39 -12.80 -51.05 8.34
N ASN A 40 -13.27 -49.85 8.67
CA ASN A 40 -14.28 -49.60 9.70
C ASN A 40 -15.69 -49.37 9.11
N GLY A 41 -15.94 -49.75 7.85
CA GLY A 41 -17.22 -49.57 7.17
C GLY A 41 -17.51 -48.16 6.65
N VAL A 42 -16.61 -47.20 6.88
CA VAL A 42 -16.77 -45.80 6.42
C VAL A 42 -16.28 -45.64 4.98
N VAL A 43 -17.14 -45.12 4.10
CA VAL A 43 -16.80 -44.85 2.69
C VAL A 43 -15.82 -43.67 2.60
N ARG A 44 -14.64 -43.92 2.05
CA ARG A 44 -13.59 -42.93 1.79
C ARG A 44 -13.60 -42.54 0.32
N LYS A 45 -13.25 -41.29 0.01
CA LYS A 45 -13.12 -40.79 -1.37
C LYS A 45 -11.71 -40.29 -1.61
N ASN A 46 -11.17 -40.46 -2.82
CA ASN A 46 -9.86 -39.92 -3.18
C ASN A 46 -10.01 -38.46 -3.68
N PRO A 47 -9.62 -37.44 -2.91
CA PRO A 47 -9.78 -36.04 -3.31
C PRO A 47 -8.87 -35.66 -4.48
N HIS A 48 -7.80 -36.40 -4.77
CA HIS A 48 -6.92 -36.12 -5.91
C HIS A 48 -7.51 -36.61 -7.24
N ALA A 49 -8.41 -37.59 -7.21
CA ALA A 49 -9.12 -38.09 -8.38
C ALA A 49 -10.38 -37.28 -8.71
N VAL A 50 -10.84 -36.41 -7.81
CA VAL A 50 -12.07 -35.61 -7.95
C VAL A 50 -11.71 -34.13 -8.12
N GLY A 51 -12.38 -33.42 -9.03
CA GLY A 51 -12.25 -31.96 -9.21
C GLY A 51 -11.96 -31.54 -10.64
N PHE A 52 -12.29 -30.28 -10.97
CA PHE A 52 -12.05 -29.66 -12.27
C PHE A 52 -10.99 -28.56 -12.16
N ILE A 53 -10.33 -28.22 -13.26
CA ILE A 53 -9.39 -27.10 -13.31
C ILE A 53 -10.17 -25.83 -13.61
N GLY A 54 -10.15 -24.87 -12.67
CA GLY A 54 -10.79 -23.57 -12.88
C GLY A 54 -10.02 -22.70 -13.89
N PRO A 55 -10.59 -21.55 -14.30
CA PRO A 55 -9.99 -20.63 -15.28
C PRO A 55 -8.55 -20.21 -14.92
N ASN A 56 -8.24 -20.12 -13.63
CA ASN A 56 -6.95 -19.69 -13.10
C ASN A 56 -5.94 -20.86 -12.96
N GLY A 57 -6.22 -22.04 -13.53
CA GLY A 57 -5.32 -23.20 -13.48
C GLY A 57 -5.32 -23.99 -12.16
N VAL A 58 -6.08 -23.56 -11.15
CA VAL A 58 -6.18 -24.23 -9.84
C VAL A 58 -7.25 -25.31 -9.88
N LYS A 59 -6.92 -26.54 -9.44
CA LYS A 59 -7.85 -27.64 -9.32
C LYS A 59 -8.81 -27.42 -8.14
N ARG A 60 -10.12 -27.37 -8.41
CA ARG A 60 -11.19 -27.14 -7.43
C ARG A 60 -12.07 -28.38 -7.31
N ILE A 61 -12.54 -28.65 -6.10
CA ILE A 61 -13.48 -29.74 -5.80
C ILE A 61 -14.81 -29.10 -5.42
N ASP A 62 -15.81 -29.23 -6.29
CA ASP A 62 -17.16 -28.80 -5.97
C ASP A 62 -17.79 -29.80 -4.98
N ARG A 63 -18.31 -29.27 -3.87
CA ARG A 63 -18.96 -30.05 -2.80
C ARG A 63 -20.49 -29.98 -2.87
N SER A 64 -21.04 -29.18 -3.79
CA SER A 64 -22.49 -28.91 -3.92
C SER A 64 -23.23 -29.94 -4.77
N GLY A 65 -22.53 -30.77 -5.55
CA GLY A 65 -23.14 -31.83 -6.36
C GLY A 65 -23.67 -31.40 -7.73
N GLY A 66 -23.43 -30.15 -8.14
CA GLY A 66 -23.75 -29.67 -9.50
C GLY A 66 -22.75 -30.17 -10.54
N GLN A 67 -23.22 -30.65 -11.68
CA GLN A 67 -22.39 -31.03 -12.82
C GLN A 67 -22.54 -29.95 -13.91
N GLN A 68 -21.48 -29.24 -14.28
CA GLN A 68 -21.45 -28.54 -15.58
C GLN A 68 -20.06 -28.05 -16.03
N GLY A 69 -19.80 -28.28 -17.33
CA GLY A 69 -19.18 -27.31 -18.23
C GLY A 69 -17.66 -27.31 -18.39
N THR A 70 -17.13 -28.07 -19.36
CA THR A 70 -15.78 -27.89 -19.89
C THR A 70 -15.68 -26.58 -20.68
N GLY A 71 -15.25 -25.50 -20.03
CA GLY A 71 -14.94 -24.22 -20.69
C GLY A 71 -13.48 -24.14 -21.11
N GLY A 72 -13.23 -24.04 -22.42
CA GLY A 72 -11.90 -23.92 -23.00
C GLY A 72 -11.17 -22.63 -22.59
N LYS A 73 -9.83 -22.73 -22.47
CA LYS A 73 -8.92 -21.60 -22.26
C LYS A 73 -9.08 -20.59 -23.40
N ARG A 74 -9.63 -19.40 -23.10
CA ARG A 74 -9.33 -18.18 -23.84
C ARG A 74 -8.24 -17.44 -23.07
N SER A 75 -7.03 -17.43 -23.62
CA SER A 75 -5.99 -16.47 -23.24
C SER A 75 -6.32 -15.15 -23.96
N SER A 76 -7.11 -14.29 -23.34
CA SER A 76 -7.13 -12.87 -23.71
C SER A 76 -5.90 -12.22 -23.08
N ALA A 77 -5.13 -11.49 -23.90
CA ALA A 77 -4.19 -10.49 -23.39
C ALA A 77 -4.94 -9.56 -22.42
N PRO A 78 -4.27 -8.95 -21.41
CA PRO A 78 -4.94 -8.00 -20.53
C PRO A 78 -5.50 -6.88 -21.40
N GLU A 79 -6.81 -6.88 -21.60
CA GLU A 79 -7.52 -5.73 -22.15
C GLU A 79 -7.20 -4.57 -21.23
N VAL A 80 -6.66 -3.49 -21.79
CA VAL A 80 -6.51 -2.24 -21.07
C VAL A 80 -7.93 -1.79 -20.73
N VAL A 81 -8.36 -2.06 -19.50
CA VAL A 81 -9.67 -1.62 -19.00
C VAL A 81 -9.65 -0.10 -19.03
N GLN A 82 -10.27 0.48 -20.06
CA GLN A 82 -10.47 1.92 -20.13
C GLN A 82 -11.54 2.28 -19.10
N LEU A 83 -11.10 2.81 -17.96
CA LEU A 83 -12.00 3.31 -16.94
C LEU A 83 -12.90 4.41 -17.53
N PRO A 84 -14.20 4.44 -17.20
CA PRO A 84 -15.13 5.45 -17.68
C PRO A 84 -14.66 6.86 -17.29
N LEU A 85 -14.64 7.77 -18.27
CA LEU A 85 -14.33 9.18 -18.06
C LEU A 85 -15.56 9.93 -17.56
N VAL A 86 -15.42 10.57 -16.41
CA VAL A 86 -16.41 11.46 -15.80
C VAL A 86 -16.01 12.91 -16.09
N THR A 87 -16.93 13.65 -16.70
CA THR A 87 -16.76 15.08 -16.99
C THR A 87 -17.88 15.86 -16.34
N VAL A 88 -17.52 16.83 -15.50
CA VAL A 88 -18.46 17.77 -14.86
C VAL A 88 -18.26 19.12 -15.53
N GLU A 89 -19.10 19.47 -16.50
CA GLU A 89 -18.95 20.74 -17.23
C GLU A 89 -19.29 21.96 -16.35
N GLN A 90 -20.45 21.92 -15.70
CA GLN A 90 -20.94 22.98 -14.82
C GLN A 90 -21.26 22.43 -13.43
N PRO A 91 -20.28 22.41 -12.51
CA PRO A 91 -20.52 21.93 -11.16
C PRO A 91 -21.44 22.89 -10.40
N ALA A 92 -22.39 22.34 -9.65
CA ALA A 92 -23.25 23.13 -8.76
C ALA A 92 -22.46 23.72 -7.58
N PHE A 93 -21.35 23.08 -7.20
CA PHE A 93 -20.45 23.49 -6.13
C PHE A 93 -19.11 22.75 -6.24
N PHE A 94 -18.09 23.27 -5.57
CA PHE A 94 -16.78 22.62 -5.44
C PHE A 94 -16.57 21.99 -4.07
N ILE A 95 -15.89 20.85 -4.05
CA ILE A 95 -15.20 20.31 -2.87
C ILE A 95 -13.71 20.51 -3.12
N ALA A 96 -13.10 21.42 -2.36
CA ALA A 96 -11.69 21.75 -2.52
C ALA A 96 -10.82 20.81 -1.67
N VAL A 97 -9.77 20.26 -2.26
CA VAL A 97 -8.82 19.34 -1.65
C VAL A 97 -7.42 19.93 -1.75
N VAL A 98 -6.69 20.00 -0.64
CA VAL A 98 -5.27 20.36 -0.63
C VAL A 98 -4.48 19.13 -0.19
N PRO A 99 -3.96 18.32 -1.12
CA PRO A 99 -3.13 17.17 -0.77
C PRO A 99 -1.76 17.60 -0.23
N ASP A 100 -1.11 16.75 0.57
CA ASP A 100 0.25 16.97 1.06
C ASP A 100 1.29 16.84 -0.05
N MET A 101 1.08 15.87 -0.94
CA MET A 101 1.99 15.55 -2.05
C MET A 101 3.45 15.37 -1.64
N VAL A 102 3.71 14.60 -0.58
CA VAL A 102 5.06 14.33 -0.08
C VAL A 102 5.95 13.78 -1.21
N GLY A 103 7.05 14.50 -1.52
CA GLY A 103 7.95 14.17 -2.62
C GLY A 103 7.39 14.43 -4.03
N GLY A 104 6.35 15.27 -4.14
CA GLY A 104 5.72 15.67 -5.40
C GLY A 104 4.77 14.63 -5.99
N ARG A 105 4.28 13.66 -5.19
CA ARG A 105 3.34 12.62 -5.64
C ARG A 105 2.22 12.44 -4.63
N LEU A 106 1.04 12.03 -5.08
CA LEU A 106 -0.07 11.71 -4.19
C LEU A 106 0.31 10.52 -3.29
N SER A 107 0.19 10.71 -1.98
CA SER A 107 0.33 9.65 -0.98
C SER A 107 -0.91 8.76 -0.92
N SER A 108 -0.89 7.71 -0.10
CA SER A 108 -2.09 6.92 0.21
C SER A 108 -3.14 7.79 0.91
N HIS A 109 -2.74 8.59 1.91
CA HIS A 109 -3.62 9.52 2.61
C HIS A 109 -4.25 10.56 1.66
N ASP A 110 -3.50 11.09 0.71
CA ASP A 110 -4.04 12.02 -0.30
C ASP A 110 -5.12 11.34 -1.16
N ARG A 111 -4.95 10.06 -1.49
CA ARG A 111 -5.94 9.28 -2.26
C ARG A 111 -7.20 8.99 -1.45
N ASP A 112 -7.07 8.66 -0.18
CA ASP A 112 -8.21 8.49 0.74
C ASP A 112 -9.02 9.80 0.84
N LEU A 113 -8.30 10.93 0.93
CA LEU A 113 -8.89 12.27 1.00
C LEU A 113 -9.66 12.62 -0.27
N LEU A 114 -9.11 12.30 -1.44
CA LEU A 114 -9.78 12.48 -2.73
C LEU A 114 -10.99 11.55 -2.89
N GLY A 115 -10.92 10.32 -2.39
CA GLY A 115 -12.06 9.41 -2.29
C GLY A 115 -13.19 10.02 -1.45
N LEU A 116 -12.86 10.62 -0.31
CA LEU A 116 -13.83 11.32 0.53
C LEU A 116 -14.42 12.54 -0.19
N ALA A 117 -13.58 13.33 -0.85
CA ALA A 117 -14.02 14.48 -1.62
C ALA A 117 -15.02 14.09 -2.71
N ARG A 118 -14.75 12.97 -3.41
CA ARG A 118 -15.64 12.45 -4.44
C ARG A 118 -16.99 12.02 -3.87
N LYS A 119 -16.99 11.34 -2.71
CA LYS A 119 -18.22 10.94 -1.99
C LYS A 119 -19.07 12.17 -1.61
N LEU A 120 -18.43 13.24 -1.15
CA LEU A 120 -19.10 14.49 -0.79
C LEU A 120 -19.60 15.30 -1.99
N ALA A 121 -18.86 15.24 -3.10
CA ALA A 121 -19.22 15.94 -4.32
C ALA A 121 -20.40 15.28 -5.05
N GLY A 122 -20.56 13.95 -4.92
CA GLY A 122 -21.67 13.22 -5.55
C GLY A 122 -21.66 13.37 -7.08
N SER A 123 -22.85 13.40 -7.70
CA SER A 123 -23.04 13.64 -9.14
C SER A 123 -22.99 15.11 -9.54
N ASP A 124 -23.30 16.01 -8.61
CA ASP A 124 -23.61 17.41 -8.93
C ASP A 124 -22.43 18.36 -8.64
N GLY A 125 -21.50 17.95 -7.77
CA GLY A 125 -20.32 18.71 -7.39
C GLY A 125 -19.07 18.28 -8.16
N ALA A 126 -18.07 19.16 -8.19
CA ALA A 126 -16.74 18.87 -8.69
C ALA A 126 -15.69 18.87 -7.58
N VAL A 127 -14.69 17.98 -7.70
CA VAL A 127 -13.50 17.96 -6.86
C VAL A 127 -12.46 18.90 -7.47
N LEU A 128 -12.09 19.93 -6.71
CA LEU A 128 -11.02 20.88 -7.05
C LEU A 128 -9.78 20.53 -6.22
N ALA A 129 -8.73 20.01 -6.85
CA ALA A 129 -7.44 19.83 -6.19
C ALA A 129 -6.62 21.11 -6.30
N VAL A 130 -6.04 21.57 -5.18
CA VAL A 130 -5.11 22.71 -5.12
C VAL A 130 -3.72 22.19 -4.76
N VAL A 131 -2.79 22.30 -5.71
CA VAL A 131 -1.42 21.80 -5.60
C VAL A 131 -0.44 22.97 -5.60
N PHE A 132 0.61 22.91 -4.79
CA PHE A 132 1.65 23.93 -4.72
C PHE A 132 2.95 23.44 -5.36
N GLY A 133 3.58 24.32 -6.15
CA GLY A 133 4.89 24.08 -6.75
C GLY A 133 4.89 23.01 -7.84
N GLU A 134 6.09 22.58 -8.24
CA GLU A 134 6.27 21.49 -9.20
C GLU A 134 5.91 20.13 -8.57
N HIS A 135 5.33 19.25 -9.39
CA HIS A 135 5.01 17.88 -8.98
C HIS A 135 5.49 16.85 -10.00
N LYS A 136 5.63 15.60 -9.54
CA LYS A 136 5.97 14.41 -10.33
C LYS A 136 4.78 13.46 -10.50
N GLU A 137 3.58 13.92 -10.14
CA GLU A 137 2.34 13.17 -10.29
C GLU A 137 1.86 13.18 -11.74
N SER A 138 1.41 12.02 -12.22
CA SER A 138 0.87 11.83 -13.57
C SER A 138 -0.54 11.24 -13.57
N ALA A 139 -1.07 10.88 -12.40
CA ALA A 139 -2.28 10.08 -12.24
C ALA A 139 -3.45 10.86 -11.60
N PHE A 140 -3.48 12.20 -11.73
CA PHE A 140 -4.56 13.03 -11.18
C PHE A 140 -5.94 12.66 -11.73
N ASP A 141 -5.99 12.28 -13.00
CA ASP A 141 -7.21 11.83 -13.69
C ASP A 141 -7.81 10.57 -13.05
N THR A 142 -6.98 9.62 -12.65
CA THR A 142 -7.42 8.40 -11.93
C THR A 142 -7.68 8.63 -10.44
N ALA A 143 -7.29 9.78 -9.91
CA ALA A 143 -7.42 10.10 -8.48
C ALA A 143 -8.76 10.76 -8.11
N GLY A 144 -9.67 10.94 -9.07
CA GLY A 144 -10.99 11.53 -8.82
C GLY A 144 -11.07 13.06 -8.93
N ILE A 145 -10.06 13.69 -9.54
CA ILE A 145 -9.93 15.16 -9.62
C ILE A 145 -10.62 15.67 -10.89
N ASP A 146 -11.59 16.57 -10.74
CA ASP A 146 -12.29 17.20 -11.88
C ASP A 146 -11.62 18.50 -12.34
N ARG A 147 -11.08 19.26 -11.38
CA ARG A 147 -10.35 20.52 -11.61
C ARG A 147 -9.02 20.50 -10.88
N LEU A 148 -7.97 20.96 -11.54
CA LEU A 148 -6.63 21.07 -10.97
C LEU A 148 -6.19 22.53 -10.96
N LEU A 149 -6.05 23.11 -9.77
CA LEU A 149 -5.41 24.40 -9.55
C LEU A 149 -3.96 24.17 -9.12
N GLN A 150 -3.03 24.42 -10.02
CA GLN A 150 -1.61 24.42 -9.70
C GLN A 150 -1.16 25.85 -9.37
N VAL A 151 -0.68 26.06 -8.15
CA VAL A 151 -0.18 27.34 -7.67
C VAL A 151 1.35 27.31 -7.73
N GLU A 152 1.89 28.02 -8.71
CA GLU A 152 3.34 28.09 -8.97
C GLU A 152 3.96 29.36 -8.37
N GLY A 153 5.26 29.31 -8.09
CA GLY A 153 6.05 30.45 -7.62
C GLY A 153 7.04 30.06 -6.53
N ASN A 154 8.23 30.66 -6.56
CA ASN A 154 9.30 30.36 -5.61
C ASN A 154 8.92 30.74 -4.16
N GLU A 155 7.93 31.62 -3.97
CA GLU A 155 7.38 31.95 -2.66
C GLU A 155 6.61 30.79 -1.99
N TYR A 156 6.34 29.71 -2.70
CA TYR A 156 5.70 28.49 -2.17
C TYR A 156 6.69 27.35 -1.90
N ASP A 157 7.96 27.53 -2.28
CA ASP A 157 9.03 26.56 -2.07
C ASP A 157 9.32 26.36 -0.58
N GLY A 158 9.69 25.14 -0.21
CA GLY A 158 9.96 24.78 1.18
C GLY A 158 8.75 24.98 2.11
N TYR A 159 9.03 25.33 3.36
CA TYR A 159 8.03 25.56 4.39
C TYR A 159 7.51 27.02 4.38
N ALA A 160 6.48 27.27 3.57
CA ALA A 160 5.87 28.60 3.39
C ALA A 160 4.36 28.65 3.76
N PRO A 161 3.98 28.36 5.02
CA PRO A 161 2.56 28.21 5.40
C PRO A 161 1.75 29.50 5.24
N GLU A 162 2.33 30.67 5.53
CA GLU A 162 1.63 31.96 5.43
C GLU A 162 1.29 32.33 3.98
N GLN A 163 2.23 32.13 3.06
CA GLN A 163 2.03 32.37 1.64
C GLN A 163 1.01 31.39 1.04
N ARG A 164 1.09 30.09 1.40
CA ARG A 164 0.10 29.07 0.99
C ARG A 164 -1.31 29.44 1.45
N VAL A 165 -1.49 29.92 2.68
CA VAL A 165 -2.81 30.36 3.17
C VAL A 165 -3.37 31.52 2.35
N LEU A 166 -2.54 32.47 1.91
CA LEU A 166 -3.01 33.56 1.03
C LEU A 166 -3.53 33.04 -0.30
N ALA A 167 -2.84 32.07 -0.92
CA ALA A 167 -3.31 31.43 -2.14
C ALA A 167 -4.62 30.68 -1.94
N LEU A 168 -4.76 29.94 -0.83
CA LEU A 168 -6.00 29.24 -0.50
C LEU A 168 -7.17 30.22 -0.24
N ARG A 169 -6.89 31.40 0.32
CA ARG A 169 -7.91 32.47 0.45
C ARG A 169 -8.34 33.02 -0.91
N SER A 170 -7.40 33.24 -1.83
CA SER A 170 -7.73 33.64 -3.20
C SER A 170 -8.59 32.58 -3.90
N ALA A 171 -8.20 31.31 -3.81
CA ALA A 171 -8.99 30.18 -4.32
C ALA A 171 -10.38 30.11 -3.66
N ASN A 172 -10.46 30.36 -2.36
CA ASN A 172 -11.73 30.40 -1.65
C ASN A 172 -12.65 31.52 -2.16
N SER A 173 -12.12 32.71 -2.42
CA SER A 173 -12.88 33.84 -2.95
C SER A 173 -13.37 33.61 -4.38
N GLN A 174 -12.58 32.93 -5.22
CA GLN A 174 -12.92 32.70 -6.63
C GLN A 174 -13.84 31.50 -6.82
N PHE A 175 -13.53 30.35 -6.21
CA PHE A 175 -14.26 29.10 -6.43
C PHE A 175 -15.37 28.83 -5.40
N ALA A 176 -15.38 29.56 -4.27
CA ALA A 176 -16.36 29.42 -3.20
C ALA A 176 -16.71 27.95 -2.85
N PRO A 177 -15.72 27.10 -2.53
CA PRO A 177 -15.97 25.68 -2.29
C PRO A 177 -16.86 25.48 -1.06
N ARG A 178 -17.75 24.49 -1.16
CA ARG A 178 -18.67 24.11 -0.08
C ARG A 178 -17.92 23.52 1.10
N HIS A 179 -16.92 22.69 0.82
CA HIS A 179 -16.03 22.12 1.82
C HIS A 179 -14.57 22.20 1.38
N TRP A 180 -13.69 22.42 2.35
CA TRP A 180 -12.24 22.29 2.25
C TRP A 180 -11.81 21.01 2.96
N LEU A 181 -11.06 20.17 2.26
CA LEU A 181 -10.50 18.92 2.76
C LEU A 181 -8.98 19.02 2.72
N LEU A 182 -8.34 18.81 3.87
CA LEU A 182 -6.89 18.67 3.99
C LEU A 182 -6.57 17.43 4.84
N PRO A 183 -5.43 16.77 4.61
CA PRO A 183 -5.02 15.66 5.46
C PRO A 183 -4.68 16.19 6.86
N ASP A 184 -5.16 15.57 7.94
CA ASP A 184 -4.75 15.88 9.32
C ASP A 184 -3.39 15.22 9.64
N SER A 185 -2.42 15.48 8.77
CA SER A 185 -1.09 14.87 8.78
C SER A 185 -0.07 15.71 9.56
N ARG A 186 1.05 15.07 9.90
CA ARG A 186 2.24 15.74 10.43
C ARG A 186 3.11 16.36 9.32
N SER A 187 2.87 16.01 8.06
CA SER A 187 3.68 16.39 6.90
C SER A 187 3.39 17.80 6.37
N GLY A 188 2.32 18.45 6.86
CA GLY A 188 2.05 19.86 6.60
C GLY A 188 0.56 20.20 6.52
N GLY A 189 -0.26 19.31 5.94
CA GLY A 189 -1.68 19.55 5.68
C GLY A 189 -2.49 19.85 6.94
N GLY A 190 -2.18 19.16 8.06
CA GLY A 190 -2.86 19.40 9.32
C GLY A 190 -2.63 20.81 9.84
N GLU A 191 -1.41 21.30 9.74
CA GLU A 191 -1.08 22.67 10.14
C GLU A 191 -1.69 23.69 9.18
N LEU A 192 -1.49 23.49 7.88
CA LEU A 192 -2.00 24.38 6.83
C LEU A 192 -3.51 24.56 6.93
N GLY A 193 -4.26 23.48 7.14
CA GLY A 193 -5.71 23.56 7.25
C GLY A 193 -6.20 24.21 8.54
N ARG A 194 -5.46 24.08 9.65
CA ARG A 194 -5.75 24.85 10.89
C ARG A 194 -5.52 26.35 10.66
N ARG A 195 -4.46 26.73 9.95
CA ARG A 195 -4.19 28.13 9.59
C ARG A 195 -5.24 28.68 8.63
N LEU A 196 -5.63 27.90 7.62
CA LEU A 196 -6.73 28.27 6.71
C LEU A 196 -8.02 28.48 7.50
N ALA A 197 -8.39 27.55 8.39
CA ALA A 197 -9.59 27.66 9.21
C ALA A 197 -9.62 28.95 10.04
N ALA A 198 -8.51 29.25 10.72
CA ALA A 198 -8.36 30.49 11.47
C ALA A 198 -8.49 31.73 10.57
N SER A 199 -7.90 31.70 9.36
CA SER A 199 -7.98 32.82 8.40
C SER A 199 -9.38 33.04 7.83
N LEU A 200 -10.20 31.98 7.76
CA LEU A 200 -11.58 32.03 7.28
C LEU A 200 -12.59 32.26 8.41
N GLY A 201 -12.17 32.25 9.69
CA GLY A 201 -13.07 32.31 10.84
C GLY A 201 -13.92 31.06 11.03
N GLU A 202 -13.47 29.92 10.50
CA GLU A 202 -14.21 28.66 10.48
C GLU A 202 -13.68 27.69 11.55
N ARG A 203 -14.58 26.90 12.15
CA ARG A 203 -14.18 25.85 13.09
C ARG A 203 -13.96 24.53 12.36
N PRO A 204 -12.72 23.99 12.30
CA PRO A 204 -12.48 22.76 11.58
C PRO A 204 -12.98 21.52 12.37
N ALA A 205 -13.36 20.47 11.66
CA ALA A 205 -13.40 19.12 12.23
C ALA A 205 -12.03 18.46 12.04
N THR A 206 -11.47 17.93 13.12
CA THR A 206 -10.15 17.28 13.14
C THR A 206 -10.27 15.77 13.21
N ARG A 207 -9.28 15.06 12.70
CA ARG A 207 -9.19 13.60 12.71
C ARG A 207 -10.46 12.91 12.21
N VAL A 208 -11.08 13.49 11.16
CA VAL A 208 -12.30 12.95 10.57
C VAL A 208 -11.97 11.68 9.80
N TRP A 209 -12.51 10.55 10.25
CA TRP A 209 -12.31 9.26 9.57
C TRP A 209 -13.56 8.81 8.81
N GLN A 210 -14.70 9.49 8.99
CA GLN A 210 -15.90 9.24 8.19
C GLN A 210 -16.71 10.54 8.03
N ALA A 211 -17.20 10.78 6.81
CA ALA A 211 -18.18 11.83 6.53
C ALA A 211 -19.24 11.33 5.54
N GLU A 212 -20.51 11.57 5.88
CA GLU A 212 -21.68 11.09 5.16
C GLU A 212 -22.83 12.09 5.24
N GLY A 213 -23.36 12.48 4.07
CA GLY A 213 -24.38 13.52 4.00
C GLY A 213 -23.90 14.80 4.68
N GLU A 214 -24.67 15.27 5.66
CA GLU A 214 -24.37 16.48 6.43
C GLU A 214 -23.72 16.21 7.79
N ARG A 215 -23.16 15.01 8.01
CA ARG A 215 -22.52 14.63 9.27
C ARG A 215 -21.11 14.09 9.07
N CYS A 216 -20.27 14.30 10.09
CA CYS A 216 -18.95 13.68 10.15
C CYS A 216 -18.65 13.11 11.54
N VAL A 217 -17.72 12.16 11.55
CA VAL A 217 -17.21 11.48 12.74
C VAL A 217 -15.70 11.61 12.78
N GLY A 218 -15.18 12.11 13.90
CA GLY A 218 -13.75 12.27 14.13
C GLY A 218 -13.27 11.63 15.42
N ARG A 219 -12.00 11.22 15.45
CA ARG A 219 -11.37 10.62 16.64
C ARG A 219 -11.05 11.67 17.71
N ALA A 220 -11.38 11.36 18.96
CA ALA A 220 -11.08 12.17 20.14
C ALA A 220 -10.52 11.32 21.30
N GLY A 221 -10.14 11.97 22.41
CA GLY A 221 -9.69 11.28 23.62
C GLY A 221 -8.52 10.31 23.37
N ALA A 222 -7.51 10.74 22.61
CA ALA A 222 -6.40 9.88 22.15
C ALA A 222 -6.83 8.64 21.35
N GLY A 223 -7.92 8.75 20.58
CA GLY A 223 -8.43 7.68 19.72
C GLY A 223 -9.41 6.72 20.42
N GLN A 224 -9.77 6.99 21.67
CA GLN A 224 -10.69 6.15 22.46
C GLN A 224 -12.16 6.55 22.31
N GLN A 225 -12.44 7.67 21.64
CA GLN A 225 -13.78 8.22 21.50
C GLN A 225 -14.03 8.70 20.08
N ASP A 226 -15.28 8.63 19.66
CA ASP A 226 -15.76 9.21 18.42
C ASP A 226 -16.64 10.43 18.71
N LEU A 227 -16.34 11.54 18.05
CA LEU A 227 -17.11 12.78 18.10
C LEU A 227 -17.95 12.91 16.84
N HIS A 228 -19.26 12.93 17.01
CA HIS A 228 -20.23 13.17 15.96
C HIS A 228 -20.57 14.65 15.90
N ARG A 229 -20.62 15.22 14.69
CA ARG A 229 -21.08 16.60 14.46
C ARG A 229 -21.59 16.80 13.05
N GLU A 230 -22.22 17.93 12.82
CA GLU A 230 -22.54 18.42 11.48
C GLU A 230 -21.25 18.63 10.67
N LEU A 231 -21.35 18.39 9.37
CA LEU A 231 -20.22 18.47 8.43
C LEU A 231 -19.80 19.94 8.27
N PRO A 232 -18.63 20.36 8.79
CA PRO A 232 -18.23 21.74 8.71
C PRO A 232 -17.68 22.08 7.33
N ARG A 233 -17.51 23.38 7.08
CA ARG A 233 -16.87 23.89 5.86
C ARG A 233 -15.39 23.52 5.75
N LEU A 234 -14.68 23.23 6.85
CA LEU A 234 -13.28 22.77 6.83
C LEU A 234 -13.09 21.45 7.58
N ILE A 235 -12.53 20.48 6.88
CA ILE A 235 -12.35 19.10 7.31
C ILE A 235 -10.86 18.76 7.25
N LEU A 236 -10.30 18.39 8.40
CA LEU A 236 -8.99 17.79 8.52
C LEU A 236 -9.20 16.28 8.68
N ALA A 237 -9.02 15.53 7.59
CA ALA A 237 -9.34 14.12 7.54
C ALA A 237 -8.17 13.25 8.02
N ALA A 238 -8.46 12.23 8.81
CA ALA A 238 -7.50 11.20 9.15
C ALA A 238 -7.16 10.34 7.91
N ALA A 239 -6.08 9.57 7.96
CA ALA A 239 -5.83 8.52 6.98
C ALA A 239 -6.98 7.50 7.02
N GLU A 240 -7.18 6.78 5.90
CA GLU A 240 -8.24 5.79 5.75
C GLU A 240 -9.66 6.38 5.93
N CYS A 241 -9.86 7.67 5.59
CA CYS A 241 -11.16 8.33 5.74
C CYS A 241 -12.21 7.92 4.70
N ALA A 242 -11.76 7.35 3.58
CA ALA A 242 -12.58 6.78 2.53
C ALA A 242 -11.73 5.86 1.64
N GLU A 243 -12.38 5.01 0.85
CA GLU A 243 -11.72 4.23 -0.19
C GLU A 243 -11.25 5.15 -1.34
N PRO A 244 -10.01 4.99 -1.82
CA PRO A 244 -9.53 5.67 -3.01
C PRO A 244 -10.39 5.43 -4.26
N VAL A 245 -10.46 6.44 -5.12
CA VAL A 245 -11.09 6.29 -6.44
C VAL A 245 -10.30 5.27 -7.27
N SER A 246 -11.00 4.25 -7.77
CA SER A 246 -10.40 3.18 -8.58
C SER A 246 -11.24 2.79 -9.80
N GLU A 247 -12.50 3.22 -9.86
CA GLU A 247 -13.47 2.79 -10.87
C GLU A 247 -13.65 3.79 -12.02
N THR A 248 -13.21 5.04 -11.85
CA THR A 248 -13.45 6.14 -12.80
C THR A 248 -12.17 6.90 -13.12
N ARG A 249 -12.15 7.53 -14.30
CA ARG A 249 -11.20 8.60 -14.64
C ARG A 249 -11.95 9.91 -14.69
N HIS A 250 -11.25 11.00 -14.40
CA HIS A 250 -11.76 12.35 -14.37
C HIS A 250 -10.89 13.26 -15.23
N GLU A 251 -11.45 14.35 -15.69
CA GLU A 251 -10.78 15.23 -16.65
C GLU A 251 -9.52 15.91 -16.09
N ALA A 252 -9.45 16.15 -14.77
CA ALA A 252 -8.40 16.95 -14.13
C ALA A 252 -8.11 18.27 -14.89
N ARG A 253 -9.18 18.96 -15.34
CA ARG A 253 -9.08 20.17 -16.16
C ARG A 253 -8.34 21.26 -15.38
N ALA A 254 -7.25 21.78 -15.97
CA ALA A 254 -6.48 22.86 -15.36
C ALA A 254 -7.33 24.12 -15.19
N VAL A 255 -7.20 24.78 -14.04
CA VAL A 255 -7.80 26.07 -13.72
C VAL A 255 -6.75 26.99 -13.10
N GLU A 256 -6.94 28.29 -13.26
CA GLU A 256 -6.01 29.33 -12.78
C GLU A 256 -6.72 30.30 -11.84
N LEU A 257 -5.93 31.01 -11.03
CA LEU A 257 -6.44 32.13 -10.25
C LEU A 257 -6.55 33.38 -11.14
N ASP A 258 -7.69 34.06 -11.11
CA ASP A 258 -7.93 35.25 -11.94
C ASP A 258 -7.09 36.47 -11.51
N SER A 259 -6.57 36.43 -10.28
CA SER A 259 -5.83 37.54 -9.67
C SER A 259 -4.54 37.04 -9.02
N SER A 260 -3.53 37.91 -8.99
CA SER A 260 -2.27 37.62 -8.32
C SER A 260 -2.50 37.46 -6.81
N VAL A 261 -1.97 36.38 -6.24
CA VAL A 261 -1.95 36.20 -4.79
C VAL A 261 -1.05 37.28 -4.17
N ALA A 262 -1.54 37.93 -3.11
CA ALA A 262 -0.73 38.90 -2.37
C ALA A 262 0.53 38.22 -1.82
N ARG A 263 1.68 38.91 -1.88
CA ARG A 263 2.92 38.41 -1.31
C ARG A 263 3.00 38.72 0.18
N ASN A 264 3.36 37.71 0.95
CA ASN A 264 3.70 37.84 2.35
C ASN A 264 5.22 37.87 2.52
N ILE A 265 5.71 38.71 3.44
CA ILE A 265 7.11 38.68 3.85
C ILE A 265 7.25 37.54 4.86
N PRO A 266 8.00 36.47 4.56
CA PRO A 266 8.07 35.29 5.42
C PRO A 266 8.68 35.66 6.77
N ARG A 267 7.99 35.29 7.85
CA ARG A 267 8.50 35.40 9.23
C ARG A 267 9.21 34.15 9.72
N ILE A 268 9.14 33.09 8.92
CA ILE A 268 9.76 31.79 9.16
C ILE A 268 10.72 31.55 8.02
N GLU A 269 11.96 31.21 8.36
CA GLU A 269 12.98 30.80 7.41
C GLU A 269 13.06 29.27 7.42
N ASP A 270 12.86 28.65 6.26
CA ASP A 270 13.07 27.21 6.10
C ASP A 270 14.56 26.94 5.88
N LEU A 271 15.19 26.28 6.85
CA LEU A 271 16.60 25.86 6.75
C LEU A 271 16.75 24.51 6.04
N GLY A 272 15.66 23.98 5.50
CA GLY A 272 15.61 22.69 4.82
C GLY A 272 15.54 21.50 5.77
N PRO A 273 15.40 20.29 5.22
CA PRO A 273 15.39 19.07 6.00
C PRO A 273 16.75 18.85 6.67
N VAL A 274 16.74 18.62 7.98
CA VAL A 274 17.94 18.21 8.71
C VAL A 274 18.18 16.73 8.44
N ALA A 275 19.37 16.39 7.94
CA ALA A 275 19.78 15.00 7.79
C ALA A 275 19.88 14.35 9.18
N VAL A 276 18.85 13.58 9.54
CA VAL A 276 18.88 12.71 10.71
C VAL A 276 19.54 11.42 10.28
N ASP A 277 20.50 10.94 11.07
CA ASP A 277 21.07 9.61 10.87
C ASP A 277 19.93 8.58 10.82
N PRO A 278 19.71 7.85 9.70
CA PRO A 278 18.67 6.83 9.61
C PRO A 278 18.78 5.75 10.68
N ALA A 279 19.97 5.55 11.25
CA ALA A 279 20.22 4.65 12.38
C ALA A 279 19.72 5.20 13.73
N GLN A 280 19.32 6.46 13.81
CA GLN A 280 18.69 7.06 14.99
C GLN A 280 17.17 7.17 14.88
N ILE A 281 16.61 6.98 13.68
CA ILE A 281 15.17 7.01 13.46
C ILE A 281 14.51 5.80 14.14
N PRO A 282 13.48 6.01 14.99
CA PRO A 282 12.66 4.93 15.51
C PRO A 282 12.01 4.16 14.36
N MET A 283 12.10 2.82 14.38
CA MET A 283 11.61 2.02 13.26
C MET A 283 10.13 2.22 12.91
N ALA A 284 9.28 2.55 13.91
CA ALA A 284 7.87 2.80 13.69
C ALA A 284 7.61 4.02 12.79
N GLU A 285 8.58 4.94 12.69
CA GLU A 285 8.49 6.18 11.91
C GLU A 285 9.41 6.16 10.67
N ALA A 286 10.17 5.08 10.45
CA ALA A 286 11.10 5.00 9.34
C ALA A 286 10.38 4.79 8.00
N GLU A 287 10.58 5.71 7.06
CA GLU A 287 9.97 5.63 5.73
C GLU A 287 10.64 4.57 4.82
N PHE A 288 11.94 4.32 5.01
CA PHE A 288 12.68 3.32 4.26
C PHE A 288 13.45 2.40 5.21
N ILE A 289 13.08 1.12 5.21
CA ILE A 289 13.69 0.11 6.08
C ILE A 289 14.43 -0.93 5.24
N LEU A 290 15.72 -1.12 5.53
CA LEU A 290 16.49 -2.28 5.07
C LEU A 290 16.51 -3.30 6.20
N SER A 291 15.88 -4.46 5.99
CA SER A 291 15.68 -5.47 7.02
C SER A 291 16.41 -6.78 6.73
N GLY A 292 17.25 -7.22 7.67
CA GLY A 292 18.07 -8.42 7.56
C GLY A 292 17.46 -9.66 8.23
N GLY A 293 17.51 -10.79 7.54
CA GLY A 293 17.10 -12.09 8.06
C GLY A 293 18.25 -13.07 8.22
N ASN A 294 17.92 -14.32 8.56
CA ASN A 294 18.87 -15.44 8.65
C ASN A 294 19.63 -15.71 7.34
N GLY A 295 19.11 -15.27 6.19
CA GLY A 295 19.79 -15.40 4.90
C GLY A 295 20.92 -14.39 4.67
N VAL A 296 21.15 -13.44 5.58
CA VAL A 296 22.28 -12.50 5.49
C VAL A 296 23.54 -13.19 6.00
N LYS A 297 24.56 -13.28 5.14
CA LYS A 297 25.85 -13.92 5.45
C LYS A 297 26.93 -12.91 5.83
N ASP A 298 26.90 -11.73 5.22
CA ASP A 298 27.86 -10.66 5.42
C ASP A 298 27.13 -9.44 6.02
N TRP A 299 27.16 -9.36 7.35
CA TRP A 299 26.49 -8.29 8.09
C TRP A 299 27.22 -6.95 7.97
N ASP A 300 28.55 -6.96 7.82
CA ASP A 300 29.33 -5.74 7.59
C ASP A 300 28.93 -5.10 6.25
N LEU A 301 28.70 -5.91 5.21
CA LEU A 301 28.12 -5.43 3.96
C LEU A 301 26.68 -4.93 4.14
N PHE A 302 25.85 -5.62 4.93
CA PHE A 302 24.49 -5.19 5.21
C PHE A 302 24.45 -3.79 5.84
N HIS A 303 25.27 -3.53 6.85
CA HIS A 303 25.36 -2.22 7.50
C HIS A 303 25.85 -1.13 6.54
N ARG A 304 26.88 -1.42 5.74
CA ARG A 304 27.34 -0.47 4.70
C ARG A 304 26.27 -0.21 3.65
N ALA A 305 25.48 -1.22 3.29
CA ALA A 305 24.37 -1.05 2.36
C ALA A 305 23.26 -0.19 2.96
N ALA A 306 22.94 -0.33 4.25
CA ALA A 306 21.97 0.53 4.93
C ALA A 306 22.38 2.00 4.86
N VAL A 307 23.64 2.30 5.20
CA VAL A 307 24.21 3.66 5.12
C VAL A 307 24.21 4.17 3.68
N ALA A 308 24.69 3.36 2.73
CA ALA A 308 24.72 3.72 1.32
C ALA A 308 23.32 3.84 0.69
N LEU A 309 22.27 3.33 1.31
CA LEU A 309 20.90 3.51 0.85
C LEU A 309 20.15 4.61 1.62
N GLY A 310 20.72 5.12 2.72
CA GLY A 310 20.02 6.02 3.63
C GLY A 310 18.84 5.34 4.33
N ALA A 311 18.89 4.02 4.49
CA ALA A 311 17.80 3.22 5.04
C ALA A 311 17.99 3.01 6.55
N THR A 312 16.88 3.01 7.28
CA THR A 312 16.87 2.59 8.67
C THR A 312 16.99 1.06 8.75
N GLU A 313 17.89 0.57 9.60
CA GLU A 313 18.08 -0.87 9.75
C GLU A 313 16.92 -1.52 10.49
N GLY A 314 16.53 -2.71 10.03
CA GLY A 314 15.63 -3.62 10.71
C GLY A 314 16.18 -5.04 10.69
N ALA A 315 15.58 -5.92 11.49
CA ALA A 315 15.96 -7.32 11.51
C ALA A 315 14.76 -8.22 11.81
N SER A 316 14.82 -9.45 11.29
CA SER A 316 13.95 -10.53 11.74
C SER A 316 14.30 -10.95 13.18
N ARG A 317 13.36 -11.59 13.86
CA ARG A 317 13.63 -12.17 15.20
C ARG A 317 14.84 -13.11 15.20
N VAL A 318 15.00 -13.93 14.17
CA VAL A 318 16.13 -14.88 14.10
C VAL A 318 17.47 -14.14 14.09
N ALA A 319 17.60 -13.10 13.27
CA ALA A 319 18.81 -12.29 13.22
C ALA A 319 19.12 -11.57 14.56
N VAL A 320 18.08 -11.18 15.30
CA VAL A 320 18.23 -10.59 16.65
C VAL A 320 18.65 -11.64 17.68
N ASP A 321 17.98 -12.79 17.66
CA ASP A 321 18.25 -13.91 18.57
C ASP A 321 19.68 -14.46 18.33
N ASP A 322 20.19 -14.41 17.09
CA ASP A 322 21.57 -14.77 16.70
C ASP A 322 22.61 -13.68 17.04
N GLY A 323 22.18 -12.54 17.57
CA GLY A 323 23.05 -11.46 18.04
C GLY A 323 23.56 -10.50 16.95
N HIS A 324 23.01 -10.56 15.73
CA HIS A 324 23.41 -9.67 14.64
C HIS A 324 22.83 -8.26 14.75
N MET A 325 21.76 -8.09 15.54
CA MET A 325 21.05 -6.81 15.65
C MET A 325 20.37 -6.68 17.01
N PRO A 326 20.30 -5.48 17.63
CA PRO A 326 19.63 -5.31 18.92
C PRO A 326 18.11 -5.53 18.84
N ARG A 327 17.50 -5.86 19.97
CA ARG A 327 16.05 -6.13 20.08
C ARG A 327 15.16 -4.98 19.60
N ALA A 328 15.61 -3.73 19.76
CA ALA A 328 14.90 -2.53 19.30
C ALA A 328 14.72 -2.51 17.77
N ARG A 329 15.58 -3.24 17.03
CA ARG A 329 15.56 -3.34 15.58
C ARG A 329 14.68 -4.49 15.05
N GLN A 330 14.05 -5.27 15.95
CA GLN A 330 13.26 -6.43 15.57
C GLN A 330 11.92 -6.03 14.94
N VAL A 331 11.61 -6.55 13.76
CA VAL A 331 10.31 -6.43 13.09
C VAL A 331 9.45 -7.67 13.34
N GLY A 332 8.14 -7.48 13.52
CA GLY A 332 7.15 -8.55 13.58
C GLY A 332 6.18 -8.43 14.76
N ALA A 333 5.29 -9.41 14.92
CA ALA A 333 4.20 -9.40 15.90
C ALA A 333 4.65 -9.19 17.36
N THR A 334 5.86 -9.67 17.70
CA THR A 334 6.48 -9.48 19.03
C THR A 334 7.55 -8.39 19.04
N GLY A 335 7.80 -7.74 17.90
CA GLY A 335 8.73 -6.62 17.75
C GLY A 335 7.99 -5.33 17.41
N THR A 336 8.65 -4.47 16.67
CA THR A 336 8.09 -3.22 16.19
C THR A 336 7.25 -3.47 14.94
N TRP A 337 6.04 -2.90 14.92
CA TRP A 337 5.20 -2.83 13.74
C TRP A 337 5.63 -1.58 12.95
N VAL A 338 5.75 -1.73 11.63
CA VAL A 338 6.31 -0.68 10.77
C VAL A 338 5.37 -0.38 9.62
N THR A 339 5.33 0.90 9.24
CA THR A 339 4.48 1.47 8.19
C THR A 339 5.34 2.16 7.13
N ALA A 340 6.46 1.54 6.79
CA ALA A 340 7.44 2.10 5.86
C ALA A 340 6.86 2.20 4.46
N ARG A 341 7.23 3.27 3.74
CA ARG A 341 6.94 3.43 2.31
C ARG A 341 7.65 2.37 1.49
N VAL A 342 8.88 2.04 1.87
CA VAL A 342 9.67 0.96 1.27
C VAL A 342 10.24 0.06 2.36
N TYR A 343 9.96 -1.24 2.26
CA TYR A 343 10.52 -2.28 3.11
C TYR A 343 11.33 -3.26 2.26
N LEU A 344 12.66 -3.21 2.38
CA LEU A 344 13.58 -4.09 1.66
C LEU A 344 13.99 -5.26 2.57
N ALA A 345 13.40 -6.42 2.34
CA ALA A 345 13.64 -7.66 3.08
C ALA A 345 14.79 -8.46 2.46
N VAL A 346 15.91 -8.62 3.17
CA VAL A 346 17.07 -9.37 2.70
C VAL A 346 17.23 -10.66 3.49
N GLY A 347 17.09 -11.81 2.84
CA GLY A 347 17.26 -13.11 3.47
C GLY A 347 16.21 -13.43 4.54
N ILE A 348 15.01 -12.87 4.44
CA ILE A 348 13.90 -13.12 5.36
C ILE A 348 12.92 -14.11 4.70
N SER A 349 12.62 -15.22 5.38
CA SER A 349 11.71 -16.25 4.87
C SER A 349 10.25 -15.83 4.85
N GLY A 350 9.85 -14.93 5.77
CA GLY A 350 8.49 -14.38 5.85
C GLY A 350 7.54 -15.21 6.73
N ALA A 351 7.99 -15.65 7.91
CA ALA A 351 7.07 -16.24 8.89
C ALA A 351 5.88 -15.30 9.18
N ILE A 352 4.70 -15.86 9.44
CA ILE A 352 3.44 -15.10 9.64
C ILE A 352 3.63 -13.96 10.66
N GLN A 353 4.38 -14.22 11.73
CA GLN A 353 4.66 -13.23 12.77
C GLN A 353 5.46 -12.04 12.22
N HIS A 354 6.40 -12.27 11.31
CA HIS A 354 7.14 -11.19 10.66
C HIS A 354 6.23 -10.40 9.71
N LEU A 355 5.46 -11.12 8.89
CA LEU A 355 4.55 -10.51 7.90
C LEU A 355 3.49 -9.62 8.54
N GLN A 356 2.97 -9.98 9.72
CA GLN A 356 2.06 -9.13 10.49
C GLN A 356 2.66 -7.76 10.80
N GLY A 357 3.94 -7.70 11.16
CA GLY A 357 4.62 -6.45 11.52
C GLY A 357 4.89 -5.52 10.34
N ILE A 358 4.79 -6.01 9.09
CA ILE A 358 4.97 -5.23 7.86
C ILE A 358 3.68 -5.16 7.02
N GLY A 359 2.54 -5.55 7.59
CA GLY A 359 1.28 -5.64 6.86
C GLY A 359 0.89 -4.34 6.16
N SER A 360 1.16 -3.22 6.83
CA SER A 360 0.85 -1.84 6.41
C SER A 360 2.00 -1.12 5.71
N CYS A 361 3.04 -1.83 5.22
CA CYS A 361 4.06 -1.21 4.38
C CYS A 361 3.55 -1.05 2.93
N ASP A 362 3.83 0.09 2.30
CA ASP A 362 3.32 0.42 0.96
C ASP A 362 3.97 -0.44 -0.13
N LYS A 363 5.29 -0.57 -0.09
CA LYS A 363 6.09 -1.37 -1.03
C LYS A 363 7.04 -2.30 -0.30
N VAL A 364 6.88 -3.59 -0.55
CA VAL A 364 7.76 -4.65 -0.02
C VAL A 364 8.62 -5.18 -1.15
N VAL A 365 9.94 -5.09 -0.99
CA VAL A 365 10.93 -5.66 -1.90
C VAL A 365 11.63 -6.80 -1.19
N ALA A 366 11.74 -7.97 -1.83
CA ALA A 366 12.35 -9.15 -1.22
C ALA A 366 13.55 -9.63 -2.03
N ILE A 367 14.67 -9.86 -1.34
CA ILE A 367 15.88 -10.51 -1.85
C ILE A 367 16.05 -11.83 -1.10
N ASN A 368 15.90 -12.94 -1.81
CA ASN A 368 16.08 -14.27 -1.22
C ASN A 368 16.64 -15.26 -2.24
N LEU A 369 17.31 -16.31 -1.77
CA LEU A 369 17.73 -17.42 -2.61
C LEU A 369 16.59 -18.40 -2.89
N ASP A 370 15.63 -18.50 -1.96
CA ASP A 370 14.49 -19.41 -2.07
C ASP A 370 13.29 -18.70 -2.73
N PRO A 371 12.88 -19.07 -3.95
CA PRO A 371 11.70 -18.51 -4.61
C PRO A 371 10.37 -18.96 -3.99
N GLY A 372 10.38 -20.00 -3.14
CA GLY A 372 9.18 -20.56 -2.52
C GLY A 372 8.78 -19.89 -1.20
N CYS A 373 9.61 -19.01 -0.64
CA CYS A 373 9.40 -18.47 0.69
C CYS A 373 8.23 -17.47 0.74
N ASP A 374 7.57 -17.34 1.89
CA ASP A 374 6.35 -16.54 2.02
C ASP A 374 6.60 -15.04 1.86
N MET A 375 7.82 -14.57 2.17
CA MET A 375 8.22 -13.18 1.90
C MET A 375 8.15 -12.84 0.40
N ILE A 376 8.59 -13.75 -0.48
CA ILE A 376 8.54 -13.55 -1.94
C ILE A 376 7.09 -13.45 -2.42
N LYS A 377 6.17 -14.20 -1.82
CA LYS A 377 4.74 -14.13 -2.14
C LYS A 377 4.09 -12.82 -1.67
N ARG A 378 4.58 -12.22 -0.57
CA ARG A 378 4.08 -10.94 -0.05
C ARG A 378 4.63 -9.74 -0.81
N ALA A 379 5.84 -9.86 -1.36
CA ALA A 379 6.58 -8.75 -1.94
C ALA A 379 5.99 -8.25 -3.27
N ASP A 380 5.96 -6.93 -3.44
CA ASP A 380 5.61 -6.26 -4.69
C ASP A 380 6.71 -6.47 -5.76
N LEU A 381 7.96 -6.59 -5.32
CA LEU A 381 9.11 -6.91 -6.17
C LEU A 381 9.97 -7.97 -5.49
N SER A 382 10.29 -9.03 -6.23
CA SER A 382 11.09 -10.15 -5.75
C SER A 382 12.32 -10.36 -6.62
N VAL A 383 13.49 -10.46 -5.98
CA VAL A 383 14.77 -10.75 -6.62
C VAL A 383 15.30 -12.06 -6.05
N ILE A 384 15.38 -13.07 -6.92
CA ILE A 384 15.90 -14.38 -6.56
C ILE A 384 17.40 -14.42 -6.84
N GLY A 385 18.22 -14.40 -5.79
CA GLY A 385 19.67 -14.35 -5.96
C GLY A 385 20.44 -14.13 -4.67
N ASP A 386 21.76 -14.12 -4.81
CA ASP A 386 22.68 -13.90 -3.70
C ASP A 386 22.60 -12.47 -3.19
N SER A 387 22.31 -12.32 -1.90
CA SER A 387 22.14 -11.02 -1.24
C SER A 387 23.43 -10.19 -1.29
N THR A 388 24.60 -10.82 -1.21
CA THR A 388 25.90 -10.12 -1.23
C THR A 388 26.14 -9.45 -2.58
N ALA A 389 25.94 -10.16 -3.69
CA ALA A 389 26.06 -9.60 -5.03
C ALA A 389 25.05 -8.47 -5.28
N ILE A 390 23.80 -8.66 -4.86
CA ILE A 390 22.73 -7.68 -5.07
C ILE A 390 22.96 -6.41 -4.26
N LEU A 391 23.33 -6.53 -2.97
CA LEU A 391 23.62 -5.37 -2.12
C LEU A 391 24.78 -4.55 -2.69
N LYS A 392 25.86 -5.18 -3.16
CA LYS A 392 26.98 -4.47 -3.81
C LYS A 392 26.53 -3.69 -5.05
N ALA A 393 25.70 -4.30 -5.90
CA ALA A 393 25.17 -3.64 -7.08
C ALA A 393 24.26 -2.44 -6.72
N LEU A 394 23.40 -2.62 -5.71
CA LEU A 394 22.53 -1.55 -5.21
C LEU A 394 23.32 -0.38 -4.62
N MET A 395 24.36 -0.66 -3.84
CA MET A 395 25.25 0.38 -3.29
C MET A 395 25.90 1.20 -4.41
N ALA A 396 26.46 0.54 -5.43
CA ALA A 396 27.10 1.21 -6.56
C ALA A 396 26.10 2.10 -7.34
N LEU A 397 24.87 1.63 -7.55
CA LEU A 397 23.82 2.41 -8.19
C LEU A 397 23.38 3.60 -7.35
N ALA A 398 23.25 3.43 -6.02
CA ALA A 398 22.87 4.49 -5.10
C ALA A 398 23.94 5.59 -5.02
N GLU A 399 25.21 5.21 -5.00
CA GLU A 399 26.34 6.14 -5.04
C GLU A 399 26.40 6.90 -6.37
N ALA A 400 26.24 6.20 -7.50
CA ALA A 400 26.19 6.84 -8.82
C ALA A 400 25.02 7.82 -8.93
N HIS A 401 23.85 7.46 -8.40
CA HIS A 401 22.67 8.33 -8.40
C HIS A 401 22.88 9.59 -7.55
N ARG A 402 23.45 9.46 -6.35
CA ARG A 402 23.80 10.62 -5.51
C ARG A 402 24.84 11.52 -6.17
N ASN A 403 25.85 10.94 -6.79
CA ASN A 403 26.90 11.71 -7.48
C ASN A 403 26.38 12.38 -8.76
N GLY A 404 25.38 11.80 -9.42
CA GLY A 404 24.66 12.44 -10.53
C GLY A 404 23.78 13.59 -10.06
N ALA A 405 22.99 13.38 -9.00
CA ALA A 405 22.15 14.43 -8.40
C ALA A 405 22.97 15.62 -7.87
N ALA A 406 24.17 15.38 -7.33
CA ALA A 406 25.09 16.43 -6.90
C ALA A 406 25.72 17.22 -8.07
N ARG A 407 25.79 16.64 -9.28
CA ARG A 407 26.25 17.32 -10.49
C ARG A 407 25.16 18.12 -11.17
N ASP A 408 23.89 17.72 -11.03
CA ASP A 408 22.74 18.45 -11.58
C ASP A 408 22.30 19.60 -10.65
N ALA A 409 22.71 19.58 -9.38
CA ALA A 409 22.39 20.60 -8.38
C ALA A 409 23.50 21.66 -8.16
N ALA A 410 24.64 21.53 -8.85
CA ALA A 410 25.76 22.48 -8.85
C ALA A 410 25.90 23.14 -10.22
#